data_AF-A0A2N3E0V1-F1
#
_entry.id   AF-A0A2N3E0V1-F1
#
_cell.length_a   1.000
_cell.length_b   1.000
_cell.length_c   1.000
_cell.angle_alpha   90.00
_cell.angle_beta   90.00
_cell.angle_gamma   90.00
#
_symmetry.space_group_name_H-M   'P 1'
#
loop_
_entity.id
_entity.type
_entity.pdbx_description
1 polymer ?
#
loop_
_entity_poly.entity_id
_entity_poly.type
_entity_poly.pdbx_seq_one_letter_code
_entity_poly.pdbx_strand_id
1 'polypeptide(L)'
;HRIWRYDLETFGAEAKPEQLLTQRHFGRLNNNGGLESLELLPPSGPEREPRILAITEDTLDPRGHIKGFIADRHDIAWFGLVARQPYSPTDMALLPNGDLLLLERRYSPLAGVGMQMRLVRGDEIARDAVVDGEVLVDLGQRYSIDNMEGMAVRQDGNGDLIIYLISDDNFNPLQRTLLLMFRLEMTEAEHRLAPAEGTLKLPRNPEADGSSAGASGSEEAEPEPR
;
A
#
# COMPACT_ATOMS: atom_id res chain seq x y z
N HIS A 1 7.37 -13.43 -2.01
CA HIS A 1 6.32 -12.40 -1.91
C HIS A 1 4.94 -12.99 -2.18
N ARG A 2 3.96 -12.57 -1.38
CA ARG A 2 2.55 -12.97 -1.45
C ARG A 2 1.69 -11.85 -0.86
N ILE A 3 0.46 -11.70 -1.34
CA ILE A 3 -0.53 -10.81 -0.73
C ILE A 3 -1.69 -11.67 -0.25
N TRP A 4 -2.10 -11.44 1.00
CA TRP A 4 -3.16 -12.15 1.68
C TRP A 4 -4.29 -11.19 2.06
N ARG A 5 -5.52 -11.70 2.03
CA ARG A 5 -6.71 -11.03 2.58
C ARG A 5 -7.13 -11.74 3.85
N TYR A 6 -7.55 -10.96 4.84
CA TYR A 6 -8.16 -11.45 6.07
C TYR A 6 -9.57 -10.87 6.17
N ASP A 7 -10.59 -11.72 6.26
CA ASP A 7 -11.98 -11.29 6.47
C ASP A 7 -12.23 -11.08 7.97
N LEU A 8 -11.79 -9.91 8.44
CA LEU A 8 -11.93 -9.49 9.83
C LEU A 8 -13.37 -9.13 10.19
N GLU A 9 -14.23 -8.83 9.21
CA GLU A 9 -15.64 -8.49 9.45
C GLU A 9 -16.42 -9.73 9.87
N THR A 10 -16.26 -10.84 9.13
CA THR A 10 -16.97 -12.09 9.41
C THR A 10 -16.33 -12.87 10.55
N PHE A 11 -15.00 -12.94 10.61
CA PHE A 11 -14.28 -13.86 11.49
C PHE A 11 -13.43 -13.19 12.57
N GLY A 12 -13.33 -11.85 12.59
CA GLY A 12 -12.51 -11.13 13.56
C GLY A 12 -11.05 -11.60 13.56
N ALA A 13 -10.48 -11.76 14.76
CA ALA A 13 -9.10 -12.22 14.93
C ALA A 13 -8.87 -13.69 14.51
N GLU A 14 -9.92 -14.48 14.30
CA GLU A 14 -9.83 -15.87 13.84
C GLU A 14 -9.80 -16.00 12.31
N ALA A 15 -9.87 -14.87 11.59
CA ALA A 15 -9.82 -14.84 10.13
C ALA A 15 -8.59 -15.58 9.60
N LYS A 16 -8.84 -16.56 8.73
CA LYS A 16 -7.76 -17.28 8.03
C LYS A 16 -7.31 -16.49 6.79
N PRO A 17 -6.02 -16.54 6.45
CA PRO A 17 -5.52 -15.85 5.27
C PRO A 17 -6.09 -16.48 3.99
N GLU A 18 -6.72 -15.66 3.16
CA GLU A 18 -7.01 -16.00 1.77
C GLU A 18 -5.88 -15.47 0.88
N GLN A 19 -5.29 -16.35 0.08
CA GLN A 19 -4.16 -15.97 -0.76
C GLN A 19 -4.64 -15.37 -2.09
N LEU A 20 -4.48 -14.04 -2.22
CA LEU A 20 -4.88 -13.31 -3.42
C LEU A 20 -3.81 -13.36 -4.50
N LEU A 21 -2.58 -13.01 -4.16
CA LEU A 21 -1.48 -12.92 -5.12
C LEU A 21 -0.24 -13.64 -4.59
N THR A 22 0.54 -14.19 -5.50
CA THR A 22 1.70 -15.05 -5.20
C THR A 22 2.89 -14.68 -6.05
N GLN A 23 4.06 -15.22 -5.71
CA GLN A 23 5.28 -15.06 -6.51
C GLN A 23 5.11 -15.45 -7.99
N ARG A 24 4.19 -16.36 -8.34
CA ARG A 24 3.90 -16.68 -9.74
C ARG A 24 3.34 -15.47 -10.52
N HIS A 25 2.61 -14.59 -9.85
CA HIS A 25 2.07 -13.35 -10.42
C HIS A 25 3.13 -12.25 -10.50
N PHE A 26 3.99 -12.15 -9.47
CA PHE A 26 4.97 -11.09 -9.35
C PHE A 26 6.24 -11.31 -10.19
N GLY A 27 6.51 -12.56 -10.57
CA GLY A 27 7.81 -12.98 -11.06
C GLY A 27 8.87 -12.89 -9.96
N ARG A 28 10.11 -12.58 -10.36
CA ARG A 28 11.21 -12.38 -9.41
C ARG A 28 11.21 -10.93 -8.93
N LEU A 29 10.92 -10.73 -7.65
CA LEU A 29 11.25 -9.49 -6.93
C LEU A 29 12.48 -9.74 -6.05
N ASN A 30 13.10 -8.69 -5.55
CA ASN A 30 14.24 -8.80 -4.65
C ASN A 30 13.85 -9.50 -3.35
N ASN A 31 14.78 -10.23 -2.73
CA ASN A 31 14.50 -11.01 -1.51
C ASN A 31 14.31 -10.11 -0.28
N ASN A 32 14.97 -8.95 -0.29
CA ASN A 32 14.78 -7.83 0.63
C ASN A 32 14.27 -6.66 -0.22
N GLY A 33 13.34 -5.83 0.27
CA GLY A 33 12.74 -4.76 -0.54
C GLY A 33 11.70 -5.26 -1.54
N GLY A 34 10.80 -6.10 -1.03
CA GLY A 34 9.71 -6.71 -1.76
C GLY A 34 8.60 -5.70 -2.06
N LEU A 35 7.39 -6.00 -1.62
CA LEU A 35 6.25 -5.07 -1.71
C LEU A 35 6.16 -4.33 -0.38
N GLU A 36 6.51 -3.05 -0.38
CA GLU A 36 6.52 -2.24 0.85
C GLU A 36 5.35 -1.27 0.90
N SER A 37 4.88 -0.78 -0.24
CA SER A 37 3.73 0.12 -0.31
C SER A 37 2.53 -0.63 -0.92
N LEU A 38 1.38 -0.61 -0.24
CA LEU A 38 0.19 -1.37 -0.63
C LEU A 38 -1.10 -0.58 -0.31
N GLU A 39 -2.00 -0.49 -1.27
CA GLU A 39 -3.27 0.25 -1.11
C GLU A 39 -4.42 -0.43 -1.85
N LEU A 40 -5.65 -0.20 -1.39
CA LEU A 40 -6.87 -0.63 -2.08
C LEU A 40 -7.47 0.53 -2.88
N LEU A 41 -7.47 0.39 -4.19
CA LEU A 41 -8.13 1.31 -5.10
C LEU A 41 -9.61 0.93 -5.27
N PRO A 42 -10.50 1.92 -5.45
CA PRO A 42 -11.88 1.64 -5.77
C PRO A 42 -12.01 0.88 -7.10
N PRO A 43 -13.13 0.16 -7.29
CA PRO A 43 -13.46 -0.45 -8.57
C PRO A 43 -13.36 0.53 -9.73
N SER A 44 -12.87 0.08 -10.88
CA SER A 44 -12.90 0.88 -12.13
C SER A 44 -14.28 1.02 -12.75
N GLY A 45 -15.30 0.40 -12.15
CA GLY A 45 -16.70 0.52 -12.57
C GLY A 45 -17.65 -0.18 -11.59
N PRO A 46 -18.98 0.04 -11.73
CA PRO A 46 -19.98 -0.41 -10.75
C PRO A 46 -20.00 -1.93 -10.48
N GLU A 47 -19.67 -2.73 -11.50
CA GLU A 47 -19.69 -4.20 -11.46
C GLU A 47 -18.29 -4.81 -11.21
N ARG A 48 -17.27 -3.97 -10.96
CA ARG A 48 -15.91 -4.45 -10.71
C ARG A 48 -15.59 -4.51 -9.22
N GLU A 49 -14.64 -5.37 -8.88
CA GLU A 49 -14.09 -5.45 -7.53
C GLU A 49 -13.04 -4.35 -7.32
N PRO A 50 -12.72 -4.01 -6.06
CA PRO A 50 -11.56 -3.18 -5.74
C PRO A 50 -10.29 -3.78 -6.30
N ARG A 51 -9.31 -2.90 -6.49
CA ARG A 51 -8.04 -3.26 -7.09
C ARG A 51 -6.94 -3.04 -6.07
N ILE A 52 -5.97 -3.93 -6.08
CA ILE A 52 -4.78 -3.81 -5.25
C ILE A 52 -3.76 -3.02 -6.04
N LEU A 53 -3.25 -1.95 -5.44
CA LEU A 53 -2.08 -1.24 -5.92
C LEU A 53 -0.90 -1.57 -5.01
N ALA A 54 0.24 -1.91 -5.58
CA ALA A 54 1.46 -2.09 -4.81
C ALA A 54 2.69 -1.54 -5.52
N ILE A 55 3.67 -1.07 -4.75
CA ILE A 55 4.98 -0.59 -5.21
C ILE A 55 6.06 -1.29 -4.40
N THR A 56 7.16 -1.68 -5.06
CA THR A 56 8.30 -2.33 -4.40
C THR A 56 9.27 -1.33 -3.76
N GLU A 57 10.07 -1.73 -2.77
CA GLU A 57 11.14 -0.87 -2.21
C GLU A 57 12.22 -0.55 -3.25
N ASP A 58 12.76 -1.58 -3.90
CA ASP A 58 13.99 -1.45 -4.67
C ASP A 58 14.06 -2.39 -5.90
N THR A 59 12.98 -3.12 -6.19
CA THR A 59 12.96 -3.98 -7.37
C THR A 59 12.78 -3.13 -8.61
N LEU A 60 13.81 -3.08 -9.44
CA LEU A 60 13.82 -2.28 -10.67
C LEU A 60 13.41 -3.10 -11.91
N ASP A 61 12.78 -2.42 -12.86
CA ASP A 61 12.63 -2.90 -14.24
C ASP A 61 13.97 -2.78 -15.01
N PRO A 62 14.09 -3.35 -16.23
CA PRO A 62 15.32 -3.24 -17.03
C PRO A 62 15.71 -1.81 -17.43
N ARG A 63 14.81 -0.83 -17.27
CA ARG A 63 15.02 0.59 -17.56
C ARG A 63 15.41 1.38 -16.30
N GLY A 64 15.44 0.74 -15.13
CA GLY A 64 15.83 1.36 -13.86
C GLY A 64 14.67 2.01 -13.09
N HIS A 65 13.41 1.75 -13.46
CA HIS A 65 12.25 2.23 -12.71
C HIS A 65 11.85 1.23 -11.64
N ILE A 66 11.40 1.72 -10.49
CA ILE A 66 10.85 0.88 -9.42
C ILE A 66 9.56 0.22 -9.92
N LYS A 67 9.40 -1.08 -9.69
CA LYS A 67 8.24 -1.82 -10.17
C LYS A 67 7.02 -1.55 -9.28
N GLY A 68 5.92 -1.15 -9.93
CA GLY A 68 4.60 -1.14 -9.33
C GLY A 68 3.61 -1.97 -10.14
N PHE A 69 2.52 -2.38 -9.52
CA PHE A 69 1.41 -3.01 -10.24
C PHE A 69 0.05 -2.60 -9.69
N ILE A 70 -0.95 -2.64 -10.56
CA ILE A 70 -2.37 -2.69 -10.21
C ILE A 70 -2.86 -4.09 -10.53
N ALA A 71 -3.55 -4.73 -9.60
CA ALA A 71 -4.14 -6.04 -9.78
C ALA A 71 -5.61 -6.05 -9.37
N ASP A 72 -6.45 -6.71 -10.16
CA ASP A 72 -7.77 -7.15 -9.74
C ASP A 72 -7.81 -8.68 -9.71
N ARG A 73 -9.00 -9.26 -9.53
CA ARG A 73 -9.20 -10.71 -9.52
C ARG A 73 -8.74 -11.40 -10.82
N HIS A 74 -8.79 -10.71 -11.95
CA HIS A 74 -8.60 -11.28 -13.29
C HIS A 74 -7.21 -10.98 -13.84
N ASP A 75 -6.76 -9.74 -13.68
CA ASP A 75 -5.57 -9.23 -14.37
C ASP A 75 -4.60 -8.52 -13.42
N ILE A 76 -3.32 -8.59 -13.77
CA ILE A 76 -2.25 -7.75 -13.24
C ILE A 76 -1.70 -6.84 -14.35
N ALA A 77 -1.55 -5.56 -14.03
CA ALA A 77 -0.97 -4.54 -14.89
C ALA A 77 0.23 -3.93 -14.19
N TRP A 78 1.39 -3.99 -14.83
CA TRP A 78 2.63 -3.41 -14.31
C TRP A 78 2.80 -1.97 -14.79
N PHE A 79 3.47 -1.16 -13.98
CA PHE A 79 3.93 0.18 -14.32
C PHE A 79 5.30 0.43 -13.67
N GLY A 80 6.00 1.47 -14.13
CA GLY A 80 7.26 1.93 -13.55
C GLY A 80 7.06 3.20 -12.72
N LEU A 81 7.71 3.28 -11.57
CA LEU A 81 7.89 4.51 -10.80
C LEU A 81 9.32 5.01 -11.01
N VAL A 82 9.48 6.29 -11.35
CA VAL A 82 10.80 6.93 -11.47
C VAL A 82 11.50 6.86 -10.10
N ALA A 83 12.65 6.19 -10.08
CA ALA A 83 13.48 6.08 -8.89
C ALA A 83 14.15 7.42 -8.57
N ARG A 84 14.01 7.89 -7.33
CA ARG A 84 14.64 9.13 -6.85
C ARG A 84 15.70 8.81 -5.81
N GLN A 85 16.88 8.43 -6.28
CA GLN A 85 17.99 8.11 -5.39
C GLN A 85 18.31 9.29 -4.46
N PRO A 86 18.61 9.04 -3.16
CA PRO A 86 18.80 7.73 -2.53
C PRO A 86 17.55 7.21 -1.80
N TYR A 87 16.35 7.64 -2.18
CA TYR A 87 15.09 7.29 -1.52
C TYR A 87 14.48 6.01 -2.10
N SER A 88 13.84 5.23 -1.23
CA SER A 88 13.07 4.04 -1.55
C SER A 88 11.66 4.10 -0.93
N PRO A 89 10.61 3.65 -1.64
CA PRO A 89 9.26 3.54 -1.11
C PRO A 89 9.16 2.70 0.15
N THR A 90 8.40 3.20 1.12
CA THR A 90 8.09 2.47 2.36
C THR A 90 6.61 2.35 2.61
N ASP A 91 5.81 3.32 2.19
CA ASP A 91 4.37 3.25 2.31
C ASP A 91 3.68 4.19 1.30
N MET A 92 2.37 4.05 1.12
CA MET A 92 1.55 4.98 0.36
C MET A 92 0.18 5.15 1.00
N ALA A 93 -0.52 6.23 0.64
CA ALA A 93 -1.90 6.44 1.04
C ALA A 93 -2.73 6.98 -0.13
N LEU A 94 -3.89 6.39 -0.36
CA LEU A 94 -4.89 6.91 -1.30
C LEU A 94 -5.53 8.19 -0.74
N LEU A 95 -5.49 9.25 -1.55
CA LEU A 95 -6.16 10.50 -1.25
C LEU A 95 -7.61 10.46 -1.75
N PRO A 96 -8.53 11.28 -1.19
CA PRO A 96 -9.92 11.29 -1.61
C PRO A 96 -10.10 11.51 -3.12
N ASN A 97 -9.29 12.40 -3.73
CA ASN A 97 -9.25 12.69 -5.17
C ASN A 97 -8.73 11.56 -6.06
N GLY A 98 -8.31 10.43 -5.49
CA GLY A 98 -7.76 9.29 -6.22
C GLY A 98 -6.26 9.39 -6.51
N ASP A 99 -5.61 10.50 -6.13
CA ASP A 99 -4.15 10.60 -6.14
C ASP A 99 -3.53 9.80 -5.00
N LEU A 100 -2.22 9.59 -5.07
CA LEU A 100 -1.48 8.90 -4.04
C LEU A 100 -0.47 9.83 -3.40
N LEU A 101 -0.41 9.79 -2.07
CA LEU A 101 0.76 10.25 -1.36
C LEU A 101 1.68 9.04 -1.18
N LEU A 102 2.91 9.12 -1.68
CA LEU A 102 3.94 8.09 -1.56
C LEU A 102 4.96 8.55 -0.53
N LEU A 103 5.18 7.74 0.50
CA LEU A 103 6.24 7.92 1.48
C LEU A 103 7.48 7.15 1.04
N GLU A 104 8.61 7.83 1.01
CA GLU A 104 9.90 7.20 0.73
C GLU A 104 10.92 7.61 1.78
N ARG A 105 11.82 6.69 2.13
CA ARG A 105 12.89 6.94 3.10
C ARG A 105 14.26 6.66 2.50
N ARG A 106 15.26 7.23 3.15
CA ARG A 106 16.67 6.90 2.93
C ARG A 106 17.37 6.73 4.26
N TYR A 107 18.39 5.88 4.28
CA TYR A 107 19.32 5.78 5.38
C TYR A 107 20.73 5.56 4.85
N SER A 108 21.70 6.28 5.42
CA SER A 108 23.10 5.86 5.33
C SER A 108 23.85 6.22 6.61
N PRO A 109 24.93 5.50 6.95
CA PRO A 109 25.74 5.82 8.12
C PRO A 109 26.31 7.25 8.12
N LEU A 110 26.60 7.81 6.94
CA LEU A 110 27.21 9.14 6.82
C LEU A 110 26.17 10.28 6.73
N ALA A 111 25.08 10.07 5.98
CA ALA A 111 24.07 11.10 5.73
C ALA A 111 22.82 10.98 6.60
N GLY A 112 22.81 10.00 7.52
CA GLY A 112 21.71 9.67 8.42
C GLY A 112 20.42 9.33 7.70
N VAL A 113 19.32 9.53 8.42
CA VAL A 113 17.95 9.35 7.94
C VAL A 113 17.48 10.53 7.09
N GLY A 114 16.62 10.24 6.13
CA GLY A 114 15.82 11.20 5.41
C GLY A 114 14.51 10.58 4.95
N MET A 115 13.51 11.42 4.72
CA MET A 115 12.25 11.02 4.12
C MET A 115 11.81 12.04 3.07
N GLN A 116 11.04 11.60 2.10
CA GLN A 116 10.29 12.47 1.21
C GLN A 116 8.85 11.98 1.05
N MET A 117 7.95 12.89 0.73
CA MET A 117 6.58 12.57 0.30
C MET A 117 6.35 13.08 -1.11
N ARG A 118 5.90 12.19 -1.99
CA ARG A 118 5.56 12.50 -3.39
C ARG A 118 4.06 12.38 -3.61
N LEU A 119 3.49 13.34 -4.32
CA LEU A 119 2.14 13.27 -4.87
C LEU A 119 2.20 12.64 -6.26
N VAL A 120 1.72 11.40 -6.39
CA VAL A 120 1.58 10.73 -7.67
C VAL A 120 0.14 10.86 -8.14
N ARG A 121 -0.07 11.35 -9.36
CA ARG A 121 -1.42 11.51 -9.91
C ARG A 121 -2.02 10.16 -10.23
N GLY A 122 -3.24 9.91 -9.74
CA GLY A 122 -3.87 8.60 -9.85
C GLY A 122 -4.21 8.21 -11.30
N ASP A 123 -4.47 9.20 -12.15
CA ASP A 123 -4.79 9.03 -13.57
C ASP A 123 -3.56 8.73 -14.44
N GLU A 124 -2.35 9.01 -13.96
CA GLU A 124 -1.09 8.62 -14.61
C GLU A 124 -0.75 7.14 -14.41
N ILE A 125 -1.35 6.49 -13.40
CA ILE A 125 -1.06 5.10 -13.06
C ILE A 125 -1.86 4.16 -13.97
N ALA A 126 -1.22 3.73 -15.04
CA ALA A 126 -1.79 2.82 -16.02
C ALA A 126 -0.80 1.72 -16.41
N ARG A 127 -1.32 0.69 -17.10
CA ARG A 127 -0.50 -0.39 -17.68
C ARG A 127 0.63 0.21 -18.53
N ASP A 128 1.85 -0.26 -18.30
CA ASP A 128 3.08 0.12 -18.98
C ASP A 128 3.47 1.61 -18.88
N ALA A 129 2.78 2.37 -18.02
CA ALA A 129 3.10 3.76 -17.75
C ALA A 129 4.39 3.89 -16.92
N VAL A 130 5.02 5.06 -17.01
CA VAL A 130 6.11 5.47 -16.11
C VAL A 130 5.66 6.75 -15.40
N VAL A 131 5.55 6.68 -14.07
CA VAL A 131 5.07 7.78 -13.23
C VAL A 131 6.20 8.32 -12.36
N ASP A 132 6.19 9.61 -12.03
CA ASP A 132 7.16 10.23 -11.12
C ASP A 132 6.43 10.87 -9.93
N GLY A 133 5.58 11.85 -10.19
CA GLY A 133 4.92 12.62 -9.14
C GLY A 133 5.74 13.79 -8.61
N GLU A 134 5.05 14.67 -7.90
CA GLU A 134 5.59 15.92 -7.36
C GLU A 134 6.11 15.72 -5.93
N VAL A 135 7.36 16.10 -5.66
CA VAL A 135 7.90 16.07 -4.29
C VAL A 135 7.29 17.23 -3.49
N LEU A 136 6.44 16.90 -2.51
CA LEU A 136 5.80 17.89 -1.64
C LEU A 136 6.71 18.26 -0.46
N VAL A 137 7.42 17.27 0.08
CA VAL A 137 8.24 17.41 1.28
C VAL A 137 9.51 16.56 1.12
N ASP A 138 10.65 17.11 1.49
CA ASP A 138 11.94 16.40 1.63
C ASP A 138 12.60 16.86 2.92
N LEU A 139 12.74 15.94 3.88
CA LEU A 139 13.26 16.20 5.21
C LEU A 139 14.45 15.29 5.51
N GLY A 140 15.46 15.86 6.17
CA GLY A 140 16.59 15.11 6.72
C GLY A 140 16.61 15.11 8.24
N GLN A 141 17.60 14.43 8.82
CA GLN A 141 17.86 14.28 10.27
C GLN A 141 17.85 15.57 11.13
N ARG A 142 17.81 16.77 10.53
CA ARG A 142 17.67 18.04 11.27
C ARG A 142 16.25 18.26 11.79
N TYR A 143 15.28 17.59 11.18
CA TYR A 143 13.89 17.58 11.62
C TYR A 143 13.65 16.39 12.55
N SER A 144 12.54 16.40 13.29
CA SER A 144 12.13 15.28 14.15
C SER A 144 11.59 14.11 13.32
N ILE A 145 12.44 13.56 12.46
CA ILE A 145 12.18 12.37 11.67
C ILE A 145 13.14 11.24 12.08
N ASP A 146 12.84 10.03 11.64
CA ASP A 146 13.62 8.82 11.87
C ASP A 146 13.29 7.81 10.75
N ASN A 147 13.26 6.51 11.03
CA ASN A 147 12.89 5.45 10.09
C ASN A 147 11.38 5.40 9.80
N MET A 148 10.88 6.42 9.10
CA MET A 148 9.47 6.53 8.73
C MET A 148 9.07 5.40 7.78
N GLU A 149 8.20 4.51 8.27
CA GLU A 149 7.83 3.27 7.60
C GLU A 149 6.33 3.11 7.39
N GLY A 150 5.50 3.92 8.05
CA GLY A 150 4.07 3.89 7.85
C GLY A 150 3.48 5.27 7.69
N MET A 151 2.42 5.35 6.88
CA MET A 151 1.65 6.54 6.60
C MET A 151 0.16 6.21 6.61
N ALA A 152 -0.63 7.12 7.17
CA ALA A 152 -2.09 7.08 7.03
C ALA A 152 -2.60 8.48 6.74
N VAL A 153 -3.58 8.58 5.85
CA VAL A 153 -4.22 9.85 5.52
C VAL A 153 -5.71 9.73 5.76
N ARG A 154 -6.30 10.76 6.38
CA ARG A 154 -7.75 10.92 6.44
C ARG A 154 -8.11 12.36 6.13
N GLN A 155 -9.33 12.57 5.67
CA GLN A 155 -9.92 13.90 5.60
C GLN A 155 -10.58 14.25 6.95
N ASP A 156 -10.48 15.49 7.40
CA ASP A 156 -11.24 15.98 8.55
C ASP A 156 -12.60 16.57 8.13
N GLY A 157 -13.40 17.03 9.10
CA GLY A 157 -14.73 17.59 8.84
C GLY A 157 -14.72 18.91 8.07
N ASN A 158 -13.57 19.57 7.94
CA ASN A 158 -13.40 20.78 7.14
C ASN A 158 -12.94 20.49 5.71
N GLY A 159 -12.58 19.24 5.39
CA GLY A 159 -12.02 18.86 4.10
C GLY A 159 -10.48 18.84 4.05
N ASP A 160 -9.80 19.21 5.15
CA ASP A 160 -8.34 19.19 5.23
C ASP A 160 -7.81 17.76 5.32
N LEU A 161 -6.62 17.52 4.79
CA LEU A 161 -5.95 16.23 4.93
C LEU A 161 -5.14 16.19 6.22
N ILE A 162 -5.37 15.16 7.02
CA ILE A 162 -4.60 14.83 8.21
C ILE A 162 -3.72 13.64 7.87
N ILE A 163 -2.42 13.86 7.87
CA ILE A 163 -1.39 12.88 7.50
C ILE A 163 -0.68 12.43 8.78
N TYR A 164 -0.69 11.14 9.05
CA TYR A 164 0.02 10.50 10.15
C TYR A 164 1.24 9.77 9.59
N LEU A 165 2.39 9.93 10.24
CA LEU A 165 3.60 9.16 9.95
C LEU A 165 4.06 8.44 11.20
N ILE A 166 4.46 7.18 11.05
CA ILE A 166 5.06 6.39 12.12
C ILE A 166 6.48 5.97 11.75
N SER A 167 7.37 6.06 12.73
CA SER A 167 8.71 5.46 12.65
C SER A 167 8.76 4.18 13.45
N ASP A 168 9.34 3.15 12.85
CA ASP A 168 9.81 1.97 13.58
C ASP A 168 11.21 2.23 14.16
N ASP A 169 11.55 1.58 15.27
CA ASP A 169 12.91 1.59 15.82
C ASP A 169 13.79 0.47 15.26
N ASN A 170 13.22 -0.47 14.49
CA ASN A 170 13.89 -1.63 13.89
C ASN A 170 14.77 -2.40 14.90
N PHE A 171 14.32 -2.46 16.16
CA PHE A 171 15.05 -3.00 17.31
C PHE A 171 16.43 -2.35 17.58
N ASN A 172 16.66 -1.13 17.09
CA ASN A 172 17.90 -0.38 17.23
C ASN A 172 17.74 0.73 18.30
N PRO A 173 18.56 0.73 19.36
CA PRO A 173 18.45 1.73 20.44
C PRO A 173 18.78 3.16 20.02
N LEU A 174 19.33 3.38 18.81
CA LEU A 174 19.59 4.72 18.26
C LEU A 174 18.41 5.31 17.49
N GLN A 175 17.44 4.47 17.10
CA GLN A 175 16.25 4.90 16.38
C GLN A 175 15.12 5.16 17.37
N ARG A 176 14.21 6.07 17.00
CA ARG A 176 13.09 6.49 17.84
C ARG A 176 11.78 6.01 17.25
N THR A 177 10.94 5.43 18.08
CA THR A 177 9.51 5.30 17.77
C THR A 177 8.86 6.68 17.82
N LEU A 178 8.37 7.17 16.68
CA LEU A 178 7.75 8.48 16.54
C LEU A 178 6.36 8.32 15.93
N LEU A 179 5.42 9.16 16.37
CA LEU A 179 4.15 9.40 15.68
C LEU A 179 4.07 10.90 15.38
N LEU A 180 4.10 11.25 14.10
CA LEU A 180 3.98 12.62 13.62
C LEU A 180 2.60 12.80 12.98
N MET A 181 2.03 14.00 13.13
CA MET A 181 0.77 14.38 12.51
C MET A 181 0.94 15.74 11.82
N PHE A 182 0.59 15.79 10.55
CA PHE A 182 0.57 17.00 9.74
C PHE A 182 -0.85 17.28 9.28
N ARG A 183 -1.17 18.57 9.17
CA ARG A 183 -2.38 19.03 8.48
C ARG A 183 -1.96 19.70 7.18
N LEU A 184 -2.51 19.23 6.07
CA LEU A 184 -2.43 19.89 4.78
C LEU A 184 -3.76 20.59 4.53
N GLU A 185 -3.72 21.92 4.54
CA GLU A 185 -4.87 22.77 4.27
C GLU A 185 -5.20 22.69 2.78
N MET A 186 -6.39 22.20 2.46
CA MET A 186 -6.83 22.12 1.08
C MET A 186 -7.41 23.48 0.68
N THR A 187 -6.95 24.05 -0.42
CA THR A 187 -7.53 25.32 -0.91
C THR A 187 -8.90 25.06 -1.54
N GLU A 188 -9.76 26.09 -1.64
CA GLU A 188 -11.08 25.96 -2.28
C GLU A 188 -11.03 25.44 -3.73
N ALA A 189 -9.90 25.61 -4.42
CA ALA A 189 -9.69 25.05 -5.76
C ALA A 189 -9.50 23.52 -5.74
N GLU A 190 -8.86 23.00 -4.69
CA GLU A 190 -8.53 21.59 -4.50
C GLU A 190 -9.72 20.80 -3.90
N HIS A 191 -10.58 21.45 -3.12
CA HIS A 191 -11.86 20.88 -2.65
C HIS A 191 -12.78 20.39 -3.78
N ARG A 192 -12.70 21.00 -4.96
CA ARG A 192 -13.52 20.62 -6.13
C ARG A 192 -13.00 19.38 -6.88
N LEU A 193 -11.82 18.88 -6.52
CA LEU A 193 -11.21 17.67 -7.11
C LEU A 193 -11.53 16.39 -6.31
N ALA A 194 -12.23 16.47 -5.17
CA ALA A 194 -12.64 15.29 -4.40
C ALA A 194 -13.86 14.59 -5.06
N PRO A 195 -13.88 13.26 -5.24
CA PRO A 195 -15.00 12.49 -5.77
C PRO A 195 -15.88 11.99 -4.62
N ALA A 196 -17.08 11.57 -5.00
CA ALA A 196 -18.20 11.26 -4.14
C ALA A 196 -17.94 10.10 -3.15
N GLU A 197 -18.53 10.25 -1.96
CA GLU A 197 -18.63 9.23 -0.92
C GLU A 197 -19.07 7.87 -1.50
N GLY A 198 -18.26 6.84 -1.25
CA GLY A 198 -18.60 5.46 -1.57
C GLY A 198 -17.87 4.53 -0.62
N THR A 199 -18.61 3.69 0.10
CA THR A 199 -18.04 2.66 0.98
C THR A 199 -17.25 1.66 0.12
N LEU A 200 -15.93 1.57 0.33
CA LEU A 200 -15.11 0.52 -0.26
C LEU A 200 -15.63 -0.84 0.22
N LYS A 201 -16.20 -1.65 -0.67
CA LYS A 201 -16.39 -3.08 -0.41
C LYS A 201 -15.07 -3.78 -0.64
N LEU A 202 -14.71 -4.81 0.13
CA LEU A 202 -13.45 -5.55 -0.05
C LEU A 202 -13.52 -6.52 -1.26
N PRO A 203 -12.39 -6.80 -1.94
CA PRO A 203 -12.34 -7.77 -3.04
C PRO A 203 -12.57 -9.21 -2.55
N ARG A 204 -13.10 -10.11 -3.41
CA ARG A 204 -13.49 -11.50 -3.06
C ARG A 204 -12.63 -12.54 -3.81
N ASN A 205 -12.75 -13.83 -3.44
CA ASN A 205 -12.02 -14.97 -4.04
C ASN A 205 -12.56 -15.41 -5.42
N PRO A 206 -11.70 -15.55 -6.47
CA PRO A 206 -12.02 -16.13 -7.80
C PRO A 206 -12.95 -17.35 -7.83
N GLU A 207 -12.86 -18.26 -6.86
CA GLU A 207 -13.45 -19.61 -6.96
C GLU A 207 -14.77 -19.81 -6.18
N ALA A 208 -15.37 -18.75 -5.64
CA ALA A 208 -16.56 -18.89 -4.78
C ALA A 208 -17.88 -19.23 -5.54
N ASP A 209 -17.89 -19.19 -6.87
CA ASP A 209 -19.09 -19.50 -7.68
C ASP A 209 -18.99 -20.89 -8.33
N GLY A 210 -18.96 -21.92 -7.48
CA GLY A 210 -19.00 -23.32 -7.90
C GLY A 210 -19.92 -24.13 -6.97
N SER A 211 -21.12 -24.45 -7.45
CA SER A 211 -22.07 -25.34 -6.76
C SER A 211 -21.61 -26.81 -6.78
N SER A 212 -21.52 -27.44 -5.61
CA SER A 212 -21.87 -28.86 -5.37
C SER A 212 -21.91 -29.10 -3.85
N ALA A 213 -23.06 -29.26 -3.21
CA ALA A 213 -23.81 -30.52 -3.08
C ALA A 213 -22.98 -31.69 -2.48
N GLY A 214 -23.14 -31.88 -1.17
CA GLY A 214 -23.27 -33.18 -0.51
C GLY A 214 -22.05 -34.07 -0.33
N ALA A 215 -21.53 -34.11 0.91
CA ALA A 215 -21.13 -35.38 1.54
C ALA A 215 -21.22 -35.25 3.07
N SER A 216 -22.13 -36.03 3.63
CA SER A 216 -22.33 -36.33 5.05
C SER A 216 -21.25 -37.32 5.54
N GLY A 217 -20.84 -37.21 6.81
CA GLY A 217 -20.02 -38.22 7.48
C GLY A 217 -19.45 -37.74 8.82
N SER A 218 -19.95 -38.34 9.89
CA SER A 218 -19.93 -37.99 11.32
C SER A 218 -18.61 -38.21 12.10
N GLU A 219 -18.58 -37.63 13.32
CA GLU A 219 -17.99 -38.15 14.59
C GLU A 219 -16.44 -38.27 14.67
N GLU A 220 -15.72 -38.08 15.78
CA GLU A 220 -15.92 -37.62 17.16
C GLU A 220 -14.50 -37.62 17.81
N ALA A 221 -14.26 -36.71 18.77
CA ALA A 221 -13.29 -36.71 19.88
C ALA A 221 -11.80 -37.19 19.74
N GLU A 222 -10.90 -36.23 20.04
CA GLU A 222 -9.60 -36.24 20.81
C GLU A 222 -9.03 -37.54 21.46
N PRO A 223 -7.76 -37.55 21.97
CA PRO A 223 -6.55 -36.73 21.71
C PRO A 223 -5.25 -37.60 21.58
N GLU A 224 -4.08 -36.95 21.42
CA GLU A 224 -2.72 -37.57 21.43
C GLU A 224 -2.41 -38.39 22.71
N PRO A 225 -1.39 -39.27 22.68
CA PRO A 225 -0.10 -38.83 23.25
C PRO A 225 1.21 -39.41 22.65
N ARG A 226 2.27 -38.59 22.81
CA ARG A 226 3.74 -38.81 22.82
C ARG A 226 4.54 -38.56 21.56
#